data_AF-A0A1I3FZB6-F1
#
_entry.id   AF-A0A1I3FZB6-F1
#
_cell.length_a   1.000
_cell.length_b   1.000
_cell.length_c   1.000
_cell.angle_alpha   90.00
_cell.angle_beta   90.00
_cell.angle_gamma   90.00
#
_symmetry.space_group_name_H-M   'P 1'
#
loop_
_entity.id
_entity.type
_entity.pdbx_description
1 polymer ?
#
loop_
_entity_poly.entity_id
_entity_poly.type
_entity_poly.pdbx_seq_one_letter_code
_entity_poly.pdbx_strand_id
1 'polypeptide(L)'
;MHEFPCPNCHIPLRVRDETYRNRTIACPECRQAILIQDLDGRLVGVLPAALPPAETLLTSRTGARGWGTPQWIALGVAAVLLLGIGYFAIDRTPLAPKAPVQPPPAPPSLPQAAAPSLPVIPALPPLPATPPTLDAPQRLTAIGKLIADSVASQEHYPHSTQSKTSSGWSWIAELADAELPHATHRHHEQGWDASGNDEFVRRSLPEFLNPLIEHKAGDDNYPTSHFVGVTGVGADAATLPKDHPRAGIFGENRKTSPADIADGLSQTMLVAGAASHLGSWARPGSATTRSFTQTPYINGPDGFSTSQPDGMFVLMADGSVRFLNQATDPVIVRRMAAMADGIPLDADPTRDPLTTTPQQTPAPEAPKPPVPTQMPIPVPVAPEAPRIDLAARLNQRLAAFEQTQPTPLEDLLFDLQELIGLPIDLTSLSAETRQTPVTISLQATTVGDVLKEIAKAAQVGYAVHPDRIKIQPLPATGK
;
A
#
# COMPACT_ATOMS: atom_id res chain seq x y z
N MET A 1 -1.19 9.85 27.96
CA MET A 1 -0.41 9.73 26.72
C MET A 1 1.06 9.88 27.08
N HIS A 2 1.87 8.86 26.84
CA HIS A 2 3.28 8.82 27.19
C HIS A 2 4.10 8.84 25.89
N GLU A 3 5.14 9.65 25.84
CA GLU A 3 6.01 9.82 24.69
C GLU A 3 7.44 9.40 25.05
N PHE A 4 8.07 8.56 24.21
CA PHE A 4 9.43 8.10 24.38
C PHE A 4 10.08 7.82 23.02
N PRO A 5 11.40 8.01 22.86
CA PRO A 5 12.07 7.71 21.60
C PRO A 5 12.19 6.20 21.39
N CYS A 6 12.10 5.76 20.13
CA CYS A 6 12.46 4.39 19.76
C CYS A 6 13.95 4.14 20.10
N PRO A 7 14.30 3.04 20.80
CA PRO A 7 15.69 2.74 21.13
C PRO A 7 16.55 2.34 19.92
N ASN A 8 15.94 2.09 18.75
CA ASN A 8 16.65 1.70 17.52
C ASN A 8 16.83 2.86 16.53
N CYS A 9 15.76 3.60 16.21
CA CYS A 9 15.80 4.69 15.22
C CYS A 9 15.53 6.09 15.78
N HIS A 10 15.37 6.24 17.10
CA HIS A 10 15.13 7.51 17.79
C HIS A 10 13.85 8.30 17.44
N ILE A 11 12.96 7.77 16.58
CA ILE A 11 11.69 8.45 16.30
C ILE A 11 10.81 8.52 17.57
N PRO A 12 10.13 9.65 17.87
CA PRO A 12 9.22 9.74 18.99
C PRO A 12 8.02 8.81 18.81
N LEU A 13 7.85 7.89 19.77
CA LEU A 13 6.71 6.99 19.86
C LEU A 13 5.76 7.48 20.94
N ARG A 14 4.45 7.32 20.70
CA ARG A 14 3.40 7.70 21.65
C ARG A 14 2.52 6.51 21.97
N VAL A 15 2.29 6.26 23.25
CA VAL A 15 1.31 5.29 23.72
C VAL A 15 0.23 5.97 24.54
N ARG A 16 -0.99 5.45 24.45
CA ARG A 16 -2.18 6.13 24.96
C ARG A 16 -2.18 6.21 26.50
N ASP A 17 -1.84 5.12 27.15
CA ASP A 17 -1.95 4.91 28.58
C ASP A 17 -1.00 3.79 29.07
N GLU A 18 -1.03 3.52 30.38
CA GLU A 18 -0.19 2.52 31.03
C GLU A 18 -0.52 1.05 30.70
N THR A 19 -1.60 0.77 29.96
CA THR A 19 -1.93 -0.63 29.57
C THR A 19 -0.92 -1.24 28.61
N TYR A 20 -0.06 -0.40 28.02
CA TYR A 20 1.07 -0.79 27.19
C TYR A 20 2.30 -1.24 27.99
N ARG A 21 2.31 -1.09 29.32
CA ARG A 21 3.37 -1.58 30.20
C ARG A 21 3.57 -3.09 29.99
N ASN A 22 4.82 -3.51 29.82
CA ASN A 22 5.25 -4.88 29.51
C ASN A 22 4.68 -5.47 28.21
N ARG A 23 4.18 -4.64 27.28
CA ARG A 23 3.82 -5.07 25.93
C ARG A 23 4.96 -4.82 24.96
N THR A 24 5.06 -5.71 23.98
CA THR A 24 5.95 -5.51 22.83
C THR A 24 5.16 -4.85 21.71
N ILE A 25 5.66 -3.74 21.19
CA ILE A 25 5.13 -3.05 20.01
C ILE A 25 6.20 -3.02 18.92
N ALA A 26 5.79 -3.02 17.65
CA ALA A 26 6.71 -2.78 16.55
C ALA A 26 6.82 -1.27 16.30
N CYS A 27 8.04 -0.75 16.14
CA CYS A 27 8.23 0.62 15.67
C CYS A 27 7.62 0.79 14.26
N PRO A 28 6.80 1.79 13.97
CA PRO A 28 6.23 1.99 12.63
C PRO A 28 7.31 2.25 11.57
N GLU A 29 8.41 2.89 11.94
CA GLU A 29 9.51 3.20 11.02
C GLU A 29 10.46 2.01 10.82
N CYS A 30 11.11 1.55 11.89
CA CYS A 30 12.16 0.54 11.78
C CYS A 30 11.68 -0.90 12.00
N ARG A 31 10.40 -1.11 12.35
CA ARG A 31 9.76 -2.40 12.66
C ARG A 31 10.39 -3.23 13.78
N GLN A 32 11.44 -2.71 14.43
CA GLN A 32 12.06 -3.37 15.57
C GLN A 32 11.03 -3.55 16.69
N ALA A 33 10.99 -4.76 17.24
CA ALA A 33 10.21 -5.06 18.44
C ALA A 33 10.77 -4.26 19.61
N ILE A 34 9.91 -3.52 20.29
CA ILE A 34 10.23 -2.68 21.45
C ILE A 34 9.37 -3.14 22.61
N LEU A 35 10.01 -3.57 23.69
CA LEU A 35 9.32 -3.84 24.94
C LEU A 35 9.14 -2.53 25.71
N ILE A 36 7.91 -2.20 26.07
CA ILE A 36 7.62 -1.00 26.85
C ILE A 36 7.77 -1.34 28.33
N GLN A 37 8.72 -0.70 29.01
CA GLN A 37 8.96 -0.88 30.45
C GLN A 37 8.67 0.41 31.21
N ASP A 38 8.32 0.28 32.49
CA ASP A 38 8.24 1.40 33.42
C ASP A 38 9.60 1.58 34.10
N LEU A 39 10.24 2.72 33.86
CA LEU A 39 11.48 3.13 34.51
C LEU A 39 11.20 4.43 35.28
N ASP A 40 11.23 4.35 36.61
CA ASP A 40 10.99 5.49 37.51
C ASP A 40 9.65 6.22 37.30
N GLY A 41 8.58 5.48 37.01
CA GLY A 41 7.24 6.03 36.79
C GLY A 41 7.04 6.62 35.39
N ARG A 42 7.94 6.33 34.44
CA ARG A 42 7.85 6.73 33.04
C ARG A 42 7.96 5.51 32.13
N LEU A 43 7.05 5.41 31.16
CA LEU A 43 7.14 4.38 30.12
C LEU A 43 8.28 4.71 29.17
N VAL A 44 9.19 3.76 28.99
CA VAL A 44 10.31 3.82 28.05
C VAL A 44 10.29 2.58 27.15
N GLY A 45 10.71 2.76 25.89
CA GLY A 45 10.93 1.64 24.98
C GLY A 45 12.33 1.08 25.16
N VAL A 46 12.44 -0.21 25.50
CA VAL A 46 13.71 -0.93 25.53
C VAL A 46 13.72 -2.01 24.45
N LEU A 47 14.90 -2.29 23.89
CA LEU A 47 15.06 -3.47 23.04
C LEU A 47 14.83 -4.71 23.93
N PRO A 48 13.99 -5.68 23.51
CA PRO A 48 13.93 -6.97 24.18
C PRO A 48 15.36 -7.47 24.31
N ALA A 49 15.84 -7.69 25.53
CA ALA A 49 17.14 -8.29 25.75
C ALA A 49 17.19 -9.52 24.85
N ALA A 50 18.16 -9.55 23.93
CA ALA A 50 18.29 -10.65 22.99
C ALA A 50 18.21 -11.92 23.81
N LEU A 51 17.12 -12.69 23.65
CA LEU A 51 17.03 -14.01 24.23
C LEU A 51 18.32 -14.69 23.77
N PRO A 52 19.14 -15.25 24.70
CA PRO A 52 20.33 -15.96 24.29
C PRO A 52 19.92 -16.94 23.19
N PRO A 53 20.67 -17.03 22.07
CA PRO A 53 20.31 -17.90 20.98
C PRO A 53 19.97 -19.27 21.55
N ALA A 54 18.85 -19.83 21.12
CA ALA A 54 18.34 -21.11 21.56
C ALA A 54 19.24 -22.25 21.02
N GLU A 55 20.50 -22.24 21.39
CA GLU A 55 21.46 -23.31 21.19
C GLU A 55 22.24 -23.50 22.49
N THR A 56 22.37 -24.77 22.88
CA THR A 56 23.09 -25.27 24.07
C THR A 56 22.32 -25.33 25.40
N LEU A 57 21.12 -25.95 25.38
CA LEU A 57 20.66 -26.78 26.51
C LEU A 57 20.59 -28.26 26.08
N LEU A 58 21.73 -28.77 25.59
CA LEU A 58 21.97 -30.20 25.44
C LEU A 58 23.35 -30.55 26.03
N THR A 59 23.51 -30.36 27.34
CA THR A 59 24.51 -31.12 28.10
C THR A 59 24.00 -31.44 29.50
N SER A 60 24.04 -32.74 29.81
CA SER A 60 24.20 -33.30 31.15
C SER A 60 22.99 -33.26 32.10
N ARG A 61 22.07 -34.21 31.92
CA ARG A 61 21.50 -34.94 33.05
C ARG A 61 21.66 -36.44 32.81
N THR A 62 22.81 -36.95 33.23
CA THR A 62 22.96 -38.37 33.59
C THR A 62 22.15 -38.62 34.86
N GLY A 63 21.10 -39.45 34.77
CA GLY A 63 20.29 -39.81 35.93
C GLY A 63 19.03 -40.58 35.60
N ALA A 64 19.19 -41.86 35.28
CA ALA A 64 18.25 -42.97 35.50
C ALA A 64 16.73 -42.71 35.50
N ARG A 65 16.04 -43.26 34.49
CA ARG A 65 15.11 -44.41 34.62
C ARG A 65 14.47 -44.69 33.28
N GLY A 66 14.59 -45.94 32.83
CA GLY A 66 14.09 -46.38 31.54
C GLY A 66 12.58 -46.38 31.46
N TRP A 67 12.06 -45.89 30.34
CA TRP A 67 10.76 -46.26 29.79
C TRP A 67 10.76 -45.96 28.29
N GLY A 68 10.23 -46.91 27.52
CA GLY A 68 9.86 -46.72 26.12
C GLY A 68 10.87 -47.23 25.10
N THR A 69 10.95 -48.54 24.93
CA THR A 69 11.40 -49.10 23.64
C THR A 69 10.51 -48.58 22.51
N PRO A 70 11.03 -48.43 21.28
CA PRO A 70 10.31 -47.84 20.13
C PRO A 70 8.98 -48.53 19.77
N GLN A 71 8.70 -49.71 20.33
CA GLN A 71 7.42 -50.40 20.19
C GLN A 71 6.23 -49.67 20.85
N TRP A 72 6.45 -48.87 21.90
CA TRP A 72 5.37 -48.16 22.60
C TRP A 72 4.85 -46.94 21.83
N ILE A 73 5.70 -46.30 21.02
CA ILE A 73 5.31 -45.16 20.18
C ILE A 73 4.44 -45.66 19.01
N ALA A 74 4.79 -46.79 18.41
CA ALA A 74 3.99 -47.39 17.34
C ALA A 74 2.59 -47.82 17.82
N LEU A 75 2.49 -48.34 19.04
CA LEU A 75 1.20 -48.72 19.66
C LEU A 75 0.33 -47.49 19.99
N GLY A 76 0.94 -46.39 20.44
CA GLY A 76 0.23 -45.14 20.69
C GLY A 76 -0.40 -44.54 19.42
N VAL A 77 0.35 -44.53 18.31
CA VAL A 77 -0.15 -44.01 17.03
C VAL A 77 -1.27 -44.89 16.46
N ALA A 78 -1.15 -46.22 16.58
CA ALA A 78 -2.21 -47.14 16.14
C ALA A 78 -3.51 -46.97 16.94
N ALA A 79 -3.41 -46.75 18.26
CA ALA A 79 -4.58 -46.52 19.11
C ALA A 79 -5.32 -45.23 18.75
N VAL A 80 -4.59 -44.15 18.45
CA VAL A 80 -5.19 -42.87 18.02
C VAL A 80 -5.87 -42.99 16.66
N LEU A 81 -5.26 -43.71 15.70
CA LEU A 81 -5.88 -43.94 14.39
C LEU A 81 -7.14 -44.81 14.49
N LEU A 82 -7.13 -45.85 15.33
CA LEU A 82 -8.33 -46.68 15.54
C LEU A 82 -9.46 -45.94 16.25
N LEU A 83 -9.14 -45.05 17.21
CA LEU A 83 -10.13 -44.17 17.83
C LEU A 83 -10.73 -43.17 16.83
N GLY A 84 -9.92 -42.63 15.91
CA GLY A 84 -10.40 -41.74 14.84
C GLY A 84 -11.35 -42.44 13.85
N ILE A 85 -11.05 -43.69 13.47
CA ILE A 85 -11.91 -44.49 12.59
C ILE A 85 -13.23 -44.88 13.29
N GLY A 86 -13.17 -45.19 14.59
CA GLY A 86 -14.37 -45.46 15.39
C GLY A 86 -15.29 -44.26 15.50
N TYR A 87 -14.73 -43.05 15.70
CA TYR A 87 -15.51 -41.81 15.77
C TYR A 87 -16.22 -41.49 14.45
N PHE A 88 -15.55 -41.72 13.31
CA PHE A 88 -16.12 -41.46 11.99
C PHE A 88 -17.19 -42.49 11.57
N ALA A 89 -17.18 -43.69 12.14
CA ALA A 89 -18.18 -44.72 11.88
C ALA A 89 -19.48 -44.54 12.69
N ILE A 90 -19.42 -43.83 13.84
CA ILE A 90 -20.58 -43.62 14.71
C ILE A 90 -21.43 -42.41 14.29
N ASP A 91 -20.86 -41.43 13.57
CA ASP A 91 -21.57 -40.19 13.22
C ASP A 91 -22.32 -40.22 11.87
N ARG A 92 -22.45 -41.40 11.25
CA ARG A 92 -23.31 -41.60 10.07
C ARG A 92 -24.70 -42.06 10.47
N THR A 93 -25.45 -41.19 11.15
CA THR A 93 -26.90 -41.32 11.13
C THR A 93 -27.40 -40.84 9.75
N PRO A 94 -28.05 -41.69 8.95
CA PRO A 94 -28.62 -41.26 7.68
C PRO A 94 -29.74 -40.26 7.99
N LEU A 95 -29.54 -39.00 7.58
CA LEU A 95 -30.59 -38.00 7.58
C LEU A 95 -31.79 -38.55 6.80
N ALA A 96 -32.91 -38.72 7.51
CA ALA A 96 -34.15 -39.18 6.92
C ALA A 96 -34.54 -38.27 5.73
N PRO A 97 -35.06 -38.84 4.63
CA PRO A 97 -35.46 -38.05 3.47
C PRO A 97 -36.52 -37.04 3.89
N LYS A 98 -36.16 -35.75 3.82
CA LYS A 98 -37.05 -34.63 4.07
C LYS A 98 -38.17 -34.70 3.04
N ALA A 99 -39.41 -34.91 3.49
CA ALA A 99 -40.58 -34.96 2.62
C ALA A 99 -40.67 -33.71 1.74
N PRO A 100 -41.10 -33.83 0.48
CA PRO A 100 -41.23 -32.70 -0.42
C PRO A 100 -42.21 -31.68 0.17
N VAL A 101 -41.70 -30.50 0.48
CA VAL A 101 -42.52 -29.34 0.86
C VAL A 101 -43.32 -28.95 -0.37
N GLN A 102 -44.63 -29.16 -0.31
CA GLN A 102 -45.55 -28.64 -1.33
C GLN A 102 -45.44 -27.11 -1.33
N PRO A 103 -45.19 -26.47 -2.49
CA PRO A 103 -45.24 -25.02 -2.57
C PRO A 103 -46.66 -24.53 -2.23
N PRO A 104 -46.78 -23.40 -1.52
CA PRO A 104 -48.08 -22.83 -1.17
C PRO A 104 -48.90 -22.57 -2.45
N PRO A 105 -50.23 -22.72 -2.39
CA PRO A 105 -51.10 -22.50 -3.53
C PRO A 105 -50.91 -21.08 -4.07
N ALA A 106 -50.72 -20.98 -5.39
CA ALA A 106 -50.57 -19.72 -6.07
C ALA A 106 -51.76 -18.80 -5.76
N PRO A 107 -51.53 -17.52 -5.43
CA PRO A 107 -52.62 -16.57 -5.24
C PRO A 107 -53.46 -16.46 -6.52
N PRO A 108 -54.77 -16.24 -6.41
CA PRO A 108 -55.66 -16.13 -7.56
C PRO A 108 -55.18 -15.03 -8.50
N SER A 109 -54.96 -15.40 -9.76
CA SER A 109 -54.55 -14.50 -10.83
C SER A 109 -55.54 -13.33 -10.92
N LEU A 110 -55.07 -12.12 -10.64
CA LEU A 110 -55.85 -10.92 -10.90
C LEU A 110 -56.13 -10.80 -12.41
N PRO A 111 -57.31 -10.32 -12.82
CA PRO A 111 -57.63 -10.11 -14.24
C PRO A 111 -56.57 -9.23 -14.89
N GLN A 112 -55.84 -9.82 -15.85
CA GLN A 112 -54.80 -9.15 -16.60
C GLN A 112 -55.47 -8.13 -17.53
N ALA A 113 -55.58 -6.89 -17.06
CA ALA A 113 -55.98 -5.77 -17.90
C ALA A 113 -54.98 -5.65 -19.04
N ALA A 114 -55.48 -5.61 -20.28
CA ALA A 114 -54.67 -5.51 -21.49
C ALA A 114 -53.74 -4.30 -21.40
N ALA A 115 -52.45 -4.57 -21.16
CA ALA A 115 -51.43 -3.54 -21.15
C ALA A 115 -51.28 -2.99 -22.58
N PRO A 116 -51.25 -1.66 -22.77
CA PRO A 116 -50.96 -1.07 -24.07
C PRO A 116 -49.58 -1.54 -24.55
N SER A 117 -49.50 -1.96 -25.81
CA SER A 117 -48.28 -2.40 -26.45
C SER A 117 -47.24 -1.28 -26.44
N LEU A 118 -46.21 -1.43 -25.60
CA LEU A 118 -45.07 -0.52 -25.59
C LEU A 118 -44.30 -0.67 -26.91
N PRO A 119 -43.79 0.44 -27.47
CA PRO A 119 -42.97 0.41 -28.68
C PRO A 119 -41.72 -0.45 -28.44
N VAL A 120 -41.43 -1.34 -29.40
CA VAL A 120 -40.23 -2.18 -29.39
C VAL A 120 -39.01 -1.27 -29.48
N ILE A 121 -38.27 -1.15 -28.37
CA ILE A 121 -36.98 -0.46 -28.36
C ILE A 121 -36.01 -1.32 -29.18
N PRO A 122 -35.37 -0.79 -30.24
CA PRO A 122 -34.36 -1.52 -30.99
C PRO A 122 -33.25 -1.98 -30.05
N ALA A 123 -32.81 -3.23 -30.19
CA ALA A 123 -31.77 -3.81 -29.36
C ALA A 123 -30.52 -2.92 -29.39
N LEU A 124 -30.04 -2.53 -28.20
CA LEU A 124 -28.76 -1.82 -28.06
C LEU A 124 -27.67 -2.63 -28.79
N PRO A 125 -26.81 -1.99 -29.59
CA PRO A 125 -25.67 -2.67 -30.17
C PRO A 125 -24.85 -3.33 -29.06
N PRO A 126 -24.24 -4.51 -29.32
CA PRO A 126 -23.43 -5.19 -28.32
C PRO A 126 -22.33 -4.25 -27.82
N LEU A 127 -22.16 -4.20 -26.49
CA LEU A 127 -21.07 -3.46 -25.87
C LEU A 127 -19.74 -3.88 -26.52
N PRO A 128 -18.85 -2.92 -26.83
CA PRO A 128 -17.53 -3.26 -27.34
C PRO A 128 -16.84 -4.23 -26.39
N ALA A 129 -16.12 -5.21 -26.93
CA ALA A 129 -15.38 -6.17 -26.14
C ALA A 129 -14.40 -5.44 -25.21
N THR A 130 -14.37 -5.82 -23.94
CA THR A 130 -13.41 -5.28 -22.97
C THR A 130 -12.00 -5.52 -23.50
N PRO A 131 -11.13 -4.49 -23.57
CA PRO A 131 -9.76 -4.68 -24.02
C PRO A 131 -9.04 -5.71 -23.13
N PRO A 132 -8.11 -6.51 -23.70
CA PRO A 132 -7.39 -7.51 -22.94
C PRO A 132 -6.58 -6.86 -21.80
N THR A 133 -6.63 -7.46 -20.62
CA THR A 133 -5.84 -7.02 -19.47
C THR A 133 -4.36 -7.32 -19.72
N LEU A 134 -3.53 -6.27 -19.79
CA LEU A 134 -2.08 -6.42 -19.92
C LEU A 134 -1.46 -6.99 -18.64
N ASP A 135 -0.49 -7.90 -18.79
CA ASP A 135 0.33 -8.41 -17.69
C ASP A 135 1.47 -7.43 -17.32
N ALA A 136 2.25 -7.76 -16.28
CA ALA A 136 3.32 -6.88 -15.81
C ALA A 136 4.40 -6.60 -16.88
N PRO A 137 4.92 -7.60 -17.63
CA PRO A 137 5.85 -7.35 -18.73
C PRO A 137 5.31 -6.42 -19.82
N GLN A 138 4.06 -6.61 -20.24
CA GLN A 138 3.42 -5.77 -21.25
C GLN A 138 3.26 -4.34 -20.77
N ARG A 139 2.93 -4.14 -19.49
CA ARG A 139 2.84 -2.81 -18.86
C ARG A 139 4.17 -2.11 -18.77
N LEU A 140 5.22 -2.81 -18.33
CA LEU A 140 6.58 -2.24 -18.31
C LEU A 140 7.04 -1.85 -19.71
N THR A 141 6.68 -2.63 -20.73
CA THR A 141 6.96 -2.30 -22.14
C THR A 141 6.21 -1.01 -22.55
N ALA A 142 4.93 -0.87 -22.19
CA ALA A 142 4.15 0.33 -22.45
C ALA A 142 4.73 1.56 -21.73
N ILE A 143 5.08 1.43 -20.45
CA ILE A 143 5.75 2.47 -19.66
C ILE A 143 7.09 2.85 -20.31
N GLY A 144 7.88 1.88 -20.75
CA GLY A 144 9.15 2.11 -21.44
C GLY A 144 8.98 2.94 -22.71
N LYS A 145 7.91 2.70 -23.48
CA LYS A 145 7.57 3.53 -24.64
C LYS A 145 7.24 4.97 -24.23
N LEU A 146 6.40 5.17 -23.20
CA LEU A 146 6.06 6.51 -22.71
C LEU A 146 7.30 7.29 -22.26
N ILE A 147 8.21 6.63 -21.54
CA ILE A 147 9.46 7.25 -21.10
C ILE A 147 10.36 7.54 -22.31
N ALA A 148 10.47 6.63 -23.27
CA ALA A 148 11.27 6.83 -24.47
C ALA A 148 10.76 8.02 -25.31
N ASP A 149 9.45 8.16 -25.47
CA ASP A 149 8.82 9.29 -26.16
C ASP A 149 9.11 10.61 -25.42
N SER A 150 9.05 10.60 -24.09
CA SER A 150 9.44 11.75 -23.25
C SER A 150 10.92 12.10 -23.40
N VAL A 151 11.83 11.12 -23.31
CA VAL A 151 13.28 11.31 -23.49
C VAL A 151 13.60 11.84 -24.89
N ALA A 152 12.92 11.35 -25.93
CA ALA A 152 13.11 11.85 -27.30
C ALA A 152 12.71 13.32 -27.44
N SER A 153 11.73 13.78 -26.64
CA SER A 153 11.26 15.17 -26.67
C SER A 153 12.06 16.13 -25.76
N GLN A 154 12.57 15.64 -24.62
CA GLN A 154 13.21 16.46 -23.59
C GLN A 154 14.74 16.28 -23.49
N GLU A 155 15.29 15.27 -24.18
CA GLU A 155 16.70 14.82 -24.11
C GLU A 155 17.14 14.31 -22.73
N HIS A 156 16.21 14.17 -21.78
CA HIS A 156 16.45 13.62 -20.45
C HIS A 156 15.26 12.78 -19.97
N TYR A 157 15.51 11.91 -18.99
CA TYR A 157 14.46 11.16 -18.31
C TYR A 157 13.54 12.09 -17.52
N PRO A 158 12.26 11.72 -17.30
CA PRO A 158 11.32 12.46 -16.45
C PRO A 158 11.87 12.69 -15.04
N HIS A 159 11.50 13.80 -14.42
CA HIS A 159 12.03 14.18 -13.12
C HIS A 159 11.36 13.39 -12.00
N SER A 160 12.14 12.86 -11.05
CA SER A 160 11.57 12.21 -9.84
C SER A 160 10.70 13.19 -9.05
N THR A 161 11.25 14.38 -8.79
CA THR A 161 10.60 15.45 -8.04
C THR A 161 10.95 16.80 -8.66
N GLN A 162 9.94 17.58 -9.04
CA GLN A 162 10.09 18.98 -9.50
C GLN A 162 9.58 19.95 -8.42
N SER A 163 10.19 20.00 -7.23
CA SER A 163 10.00 21.16 -6.33
C SER A 163 10.99 21.15 -5.17
N LYS A 164 11.33 22.35 -4.68
CA LYS A 164 11.96 22.55 -3.35
C LYS A 164 10.96 22.41 -2.20
N THR A 165 9.67 22.40 -2.49
CA THR A 165 8.59 22.20 -1.52
C THR A 165 8.15 20.74 -1.52
N SER A 166 7.62 20.25 -0.39
CA SER A 166 7.06 18.89 -0.25
C SER A 166 5.83 18.63 -1.14
N SER A 167 5.40 19.62 -1.92
CA SER A 167 4.22 19.62 -2.77
C SER A 167 4.57 19.49 -4.26
N GLY A 168 5.68 18.83 -4.59
CA GLY A 168 6.07 18.59 -5.99
C GLY A 168 5.21 17.56 -6.71
N TRP A 169 5.53 17.32 -7.98
CA TRP A 169 4.91 16.26 -8.81
C TRP A 169 5.87 15.08 -8.99
N SER A 170 5.32 13.88 -9.11
CA SER A 170 6.06 12.69 -9.51
C SER A 170 6.42 12.70 -11.00
N TRP A 171 7.36 11.82 -11.37
CA TRP A 171 7.69 11.54 -12.77
C TRP A 171 6.51 10.94 -13.55
N ILE A 172 5.63 10.18 -12.89
CA ILE A 172 4.44 9.59 -13.52
C ILE A 172 3.46 10.70 -13.88
N ALA A 173 3.29 11.70 -13.02
CA ALA A 173 2.45 12.86 -13.33
C ALA A 173 3.00 13.70 -14.49
N GLU A 174 4.32 13.75 -14.66
CA GLU A 174 4.94 14.37 -15.84
C GLU A 174 4.57 13.63 -17.13
N LEU A 175 4.51 12.30 -17.12
CA LEU A 175 4.10 11.51 -18.28
C LEU A 175 2.58 11.57 -18.53
N ALA A 176 1.77 11.57 -17.46
CA ALA A 176 0.31 11.58 -17.55
C ALA A 176 -0.24 12.81 -18.29
N ASP A 177 0.45 13.96 -18.19
CA ASP A 177 0.09 15.18 -18.93
C ASP A 177 0.09 14.97 -20.45
N ALA A 178 0.99 14.12 -20.97
CA ALA A 178 1.06 13.84 -22.40
C ALA A 178 -0.09 12.91 -22.87
N GLU A 179 -0.51 11.99 -22.01
CA GLU A 179 -1.52 10.96 -22.32
C GLU A 179 -2.97 11.40 -22.05
N LEU A 180 -3.19 12.45 -21.25
CA LEU A 180 -4.52 12.92 -20.84
C LEU A 180 -4.92 14.30 -21.44
N PRO A 181 -4.98 14.47 -22.78
CA PRO A 181 -5.03 15.78 -23.41
C PRO A 181 -6.34 16.59 -23.25
N HIS A 182 -7.44 16.05 -22.69
CA HIS A 182 -8.78 16.61 -22.99
C HIS A 182 -9.78 16.87 -21.86
N ALA A 183 -9.45 16.76 -20.56
CA ALA A 183 -10.49 17.09 -19.56
C ALA A 183 -10.05 17.69 -18.22
N THR A 184 -8.80 17.52 -17.77
CA THR A 184 -8.33 18.18 -16.54
C THR A 184 -6.92 18.64 -16.73
N HIS A 185 -6.73 19.95 -16.58
CA HIS A 185 -5.39 20.50 -16.52
C HIS A 185 -4.84 20.32 -15.12
N ARG A 186 -3.62 19.83 -15.06
CA ARG A 186 -2.78 19.89 -13.89
C ARG A 186 -2.50 21.34 -13.53
N HIS A 187 -2.80 21.75 -12.30
CA HIS A 187 -2.38 23.04 -11.75
C HIS A 187 -0.95 22.94 -11.23
N HIS A 188 0.02 23.19 -12.12
CA HIS A 188 1.45 23.01 -11.84
C HIS A 188 1.99 23.87 -10.69
N GLU A 189 1.34 25.00 -10.42
CA GLU A 189 1.68 25.92 -9.33
C GLU A 189 1.19 25.45 -7.94
N GLN A 190 0.35 24.43 -7.91
CA GLN A 190 -0.23 23.86 -6.69
C GLN A 190 0.36 22.47 -6.41
N GLY A 191 0.25 22.04 -5.15
CA GLY A 191 0.60 20.68 -4.75
C GLY A 191 -0.23 19.63 -5.46
N TRP A 192 0.33 18.44 -5.64
CA TRP A 192 -0.40 17.30 -6.22
C TRP A 192 -1.69 16.99 -5.44
N ASP A 193 -1.69 17.21 -4.13
CA ASP A 193 -2.80 17.00 -3.19
C ASP A 193 -3.70 18.23 -3.00
N ALA A 194 -3.46 19.31 -3.73
CA ALA A 194 -4.31 20.50 -3.66
C ALA A 194 -5.70 20.21 -4.25
N SER A 195 -6.74 20.87 -3.72
CA SER A 195 -8.11 20.67 -4.17
C SER A 195 -8.33 20.97 -5.66
N GLY A 196 -7.55 21.88 -6.25
CA GLY A 196 -7.57 22.15 -7.69
C GLY A 196 -7.09 20.96 -8.54
N ASN A 197 -6.27 20.07 -7.96
CA ASN A 197 -5.69 18.91 -8.63
C ASN A 197 -6.42 17.59 -8.32
N ASP A 198 -7.40 17.58 -7.42
CA ASP A 198 -8.09 16.36 -6.97
C ASP A 198 -8.69 15.57 -8.15
N GLU A 199 -9.36 16.25 -9.10
CA GLU A 199 -9.93 15.58 -10.28
C GLU A 199 -8.86 14.96 -11.19
N PHE A 200 -7.68 15.59 -11.30
CA PHE A 200 -6.56 15.05 -12.06
C PHE A 200 -5.98 13.82 -11.38
N VAL A 201 -5.73 13.88 -10.07
CA VAL A 201 -5.06 12.81 -9.31
C VAL A 201 -5.96 11.62 -9.03
N ARG A 202 -7.29 11.81 -8.91
CA ARG A 202 -8.25 10.70 -8.73
C ARG A 202 -8.41 9.78 -9.93
N ARG A 203 -7.78 10.10 -11.05
CA ARG A 203 -7.77 9.24 -12.23
C ARG A 203 -6.88 8.04 -11.97
N SER A 204 -7.42 6.86 -12.21
CA SER A 204 -6.58 5.66 -12.29
C SER A 204 -5.82 5.69 -13.61
N LEU A 205 -4.54 5.34 -13.57
CA LEU A 205 -3.70 5.13 -14.76
C LEU A 205 -3.47 3.63 -14.92
N PRO A 206 -4.29 2.91 -15.71
CA PRO A 206 -4.22 1.46 -15.80
C PRO A 206 -2.82 0.96 -16.15
N GLU A 207 -2.09 1.66 -17.02
CA GLU A 207 -0.73 1.35 -17.48
C GLU A 207 0.24 1.16 -16.30
N PHE A 208 0.01 1.90 -15.21
CA PHE A 208 0.83 1.87 -14.00
C PHE A 208 0.30 0.91 -12.92
N LEU A 209 -0.79 0.16 -13.19
CA LEU A 209 -1.35 -0.83 -12.28
C LEU A 209 -1.05 -2.25 -12.73
N ASN A 210 -0.32 -3.00 -11.90
CA ASN A 210 -0.19 -4.45 -12.03
C ASN A 210 -1.51 -5.16 -11.62
N PRO A 211 -2.14 -5.98 -12.50
CA PRO A 211 -3.40 -6.66 -12.20
C PRO A 211 -3.30 -7.74 -11.13
N LEU A 212 -2.08 -8.19 -10.79
CA LEU A 212 -1.83 -9.19 -9.73
C LEU A 212 -1.73 -8.56 -8.34
N ILE A 213 -1.86 -7.24 -8.22
CA ILE A 213 -1.89 -6.53 -6.94
C ILE A 213 -3.30 -5.98 -6.76
N GLU A 214 -3.96 -6.43 -5.69
CA GLU A 214 -5.36 -6.06 -5.40
C GLU A 214 -5.51 -4.60 -4.98
N HIS A 215 -4.52 -4.06 -4.26
CA HIS A 215 -4.57 -2.74 -3.67
C HIS A 215 -4.34 -1.64 -4.72
N LYS A 216 -5.40 -0.98 -5.17
CA LYS A 216 -5.35 0.01 -6.28
C LYS A 216 -5.34 1.47 -5.84
N ALA A 217 -5.48 1.75 -4.54
CA ALA A 217 -5.46 3.09 -3.97
C ALA A 217 -4.64 3.07 -2.70
N GLY A 218 -3.78 4.07 -2.49
CA GLY A 218 -2.93 4.14 -1.29
C GLY A 218 -3.70 4.55 -0.03
N ASP A 219 -2.99 4.66 1.09
CA ASP A 219 -3.54 5.11 2.38
C ASP A 219 -4.11 6.55 2.34
N ASP A 220 -3.78 7.30 1.29
CA ASP A 220 -4.29 8.64 1.00
C ASP A 220 -5.59 8.63 0.15
N ASN A 221 -6.17 7.45 -0.11
CA ASN A 221 -7.34 7.21 -0.95
C ASN A 221 -7.21 7.66 -2.41
N TYR A 222 -5.99 7.96 -2.86
CA TYR A 222 -5.74 8.25 -4.27
C TYR A 222 -5.26 6.98 -5.00
N PRO A 223 -5.54 6.85 -6.31
CA PRO A 223 -5.04 5.73 -7.11
C PRO A 223 -3.51 5.61 -7.01
N THR A 224 -3.02 4.40 -6.78
CA THR A 224 -1.58 4.14 -6.64
C THR A 224 -0.90 3.89 -7.99
N SER A 225 0.44 3.85 -7.99
CA SER A 225 1.23 3.13 -8.99
C SER A 225 1.76 1.82 -8.39
N HIS A 226 1.86 0.76 -9.21
CA HIS A 226 2.54 -0.50 -8.91
C HIS A 226 3.94 -0.58 -9.53
N PHE A 227 4.41 0.53 -10.10
CA PHE A 227 5.71 0.65 -10.72
C PHE A 227 6.41 1.93 -10.24
N VAL A 228 7.68 1.81 -9.88
CA VAL A 228 8.47 2.91 -9.30
C VAL A 228 9.77 3.11 -10.08
N GLY A 229 10.16 4.36 -10.25
CA GLY A 229 11.48 4.72 -10.80
C GLY A 229 12.60 4.36 -9.83
N VAL A 230 13.70 3.81 -10.34
CA VAL A 230 14.84 3.39 -9.52
C VAL A 230 15.77 4.57 -9.23
N THR A 231 15.98 4.88 -7.95
CA THR A 231 16.83 6.00 -7.52
C THR A 231 18.28 5.64 -7.25
N GLY A 232 18.58 4.35 -7.19
CA GLY A 232 19.92 3.81 -6.95
C GLY A 232 20.01 2.97 -5.69
N VAL A 233 21.17 3.02 -5.02
CA VAL A 233 21.53 2.14 -3.90
C VAL A 233 21.77 2.94 -2.61
N GLY A 234 21.06 2.55 -1.55
CA GLY A 234 21.12 3.18 -0.23
C GLY A 234 20.01 4.22 -0.01
N ALA A 235 19.71 4.51 1.26
CA ALA A 235 18.59 5.35 1.66
C ALA A 235 18.70 6.81 1.17
N ASP A 236 19.91 7.28 0.87
CA ASP A 236 20.23 8.61 0.36
C ASP A 236 20.26 8.69 -1.17
N ALA A 237 20.06 7.59 -1.91
CA ALA A 237 20.31 7.52 -3.36
C ALA A 237 19.55 8.57 -4.19
N ALA A 238 18.34 8.91 -3.76
CA ALA A 238 17.51 9.92 -4.41
C ALA A 238 18.15 11.32 -4.39
N THR A 239 18.97 11.65 -3.38
CA THR A 239 19.59 12.99 -3.23
C THR A 239 21.02 13.07 -3.72
N LEU A 240 21.62 11.92 -4.09
CA LEU A 240 22.99 11.87 -4.59
C LEU A 240 23.16 12.68 -5.90
N PRO A 241 24.35 13.22 -6.18
CA PRO A 241 24.62 13.80 -7.49
C PRO A 241 24.65 12.69 -8.55
N LYS A 242 24.35 13.02 -9.81
CA LYS A 242 24.17 12.03 -10.89
C LYS A 242 25.44 11.24 -11.22
N ASP A 243 26.61 11.77 -10.92
CA ASP A 243 27.91 11.14 -11.10
C ASP A 243 28.34 10.26 -9.91
N HIS A 244 27.51 10.18 -8.86
CA HIS A 244 27.81 9.30 -7.73
C HIS A 244 27.63 7.83 -8.14
N PRO A 245 28.55 6.91 -7.77
CA PRO A 245 28.46 5.47 -8.09
C PRO A 245 27.27 4.72 -7.47
N ARG A 246 26.40 5.42 -6.74
CA ARG A 246 25.18 4.88 -6.09
C ARG A 246 23.91 5.50 -6.65
N ALA A 247 24.04 6.53 -7.49
CA ALA A 247 22.91 7.17 -8.11
C ALA A 247 22.33 6.26 -9.18
N GLY A 248 21.00 6.07 -9.15
CA GLY A 248 20.23 5.54 -10.26
C GLY A 248 19.71 6.65 -11.16
N ILE A 249 18.89 6.28 -12.13
CA ILE A 249 18.40 7.22 -13.16
C ILE A 249 17.52 8.31 -12.55
N PHE A 250 16.60 7.94 -11.67
CA PHE A 250 15.71 8.89 -11.02
C PHE A 250 16.38 9.53 -9.80
N GLY A 251 16.24 10.84 -9.63
CA GLY A 251 16.74 11.54 -8.45
C GLY A 251 16.07 12.88 -8.23
N GLU A 252 16.14 13.36 -7.00
CA GLU A 252 15.62 14.66 -6.60
C GLU A 252 16.47 15.77 -7.19
N ASN A 253 15.82 16.76 -7.79
CA ASN A 253 16.47 17.97 -8.31
C ASN A 253 17.62 17.71 -9.32
N ARG A 254 17.66 16.55 -9.98
CA ARG A 254 18.64 16.25 -11.03
C ARG A 254 17.99 15.80 -12.33
N LYS A 255 18.61 16.18 -13.44
CA LYS A 255 18.27 15.73 -14.79
C LYS A 255 19.29 14.69 -15.22
N THR A 256 18.79 13.50 -15.54
CA THR A 256 19.59 12.40 -16.06
C THR A 256 19.26 12.22 -17.53
N SER A 257 20.27 12.20 -18.38
CA SER A 257 20.14 11.89 -19.81
C SER A 257 20.67 10.47 -20.09
N PRO A 258 20.34 9.87 -21.24
CA PRO A 258 20.94 8.58 -21.63
C PRO A 258 22.47 8.61 -21.67
N ALA A 259 23.08 9.76 -21.95
CA ALA A 259 24.54 9.94 -21.97
C ALA A 259 25.19 9.91 -20.58
N ASP A 260 24.39 10.10 -19.51
CA ASP A 260 24.89 10.04 -18.13
C ASP A 260 24.99 8.59 -17.61
N ILE A 261 24.48 7.60 -18.34
CA ILE A 261 24.44 6.19 -17.93
C ILE A 261 25.72 5.49 -18.40
N ALA A 262 26.73 5.47 -17.53
CA ALA A 262 28.05 4.90 -17.81
C ALA A 262 28.04 3.36 -17.88
N ASP A 263 27.11 2.72 -17.18
CA ASP A 263 27.06 1.25 -17.02
C ASP A 263 26.36 0.56 -18.22
N GLY A 264 25.79 1.35 -19.13
CA GLY A 264 25.10 0.92 -20.33
C GLY A 264 23.59 0.77 -20.14
N LEU A 265 22.82 1.28 -21.12
CA LEU A 265 21.35 1.35 -21.05
C LEU A 265 20.68 -0.02 -20.83
N SER A 266 21.24 -1.09 -21.39
CA SER A 266 20.69 -2.45 -21.25
C SER A 266 21.02 -3.14 -19.93
N GLN A 267 21.87 -2.51 -19.09
CA GLN A 267 22.32 -3.05 -17.81
C GLN A 267 21.80 -2.24 -16.62
N THR A 268 21.36 -1.00 -16.84
CA THR A 268 20.77 -0.15 -15.80
C THR A 268 19.25 -0.29 -15.75
N MET A 269 18.71 -0.59 -14.57
CA MET A 269 17.28 -0.58 -14.27
C MET A 269 16.75 0.85 -14.23
N LEU A 270 15.63 1.03 -14.93
CA LEU A 270 14.91 2.29 -14.99
C LEU A 270 13.69 2.27 -14.07
N VAL A 271 12.82 1.25 -14.21
CA VAL A 271 11.59 1.09 -13.42
C VAL A 271 11.52 -0.34 -12.88
N ALA A 272 11.05 -0.49 -11.65
CA ALA A 272 10.80 -1.78 -11.01
C ALA A 272 9.35 -1.85 -10.50
N GLY A 273 8.80 -3.06 -10.37
CA GLY A 273 7.51 -3.26 -9.72
C GLY A 273 7.58 -3.02 -8.21
N ALA A 274 6.49 -2.55 -7.62
CA ALA A 274 6.31 -2.41 -6.19
C ALA A 274 4.96 -3.00 -5.75
N ALA A 275 4.95 -3.76 -4.65
CA ALA A 275 3.75 -4.37 -4.08
C ALA A 275 3.41 -3.92 -2.65
N SER A 276 4.24 -3.08 -2.05
CA SER A 276 4.00 -2.49 -0.72
C SER A 276 4.50 -1.05 -0.69
N HIS A 277 4.19 -0.29 0.38
CA HIS A 277 4.48 1.15 0.51
C HIS A 277 3.89 1.99 -0.64
N LEU A 278 2.72 1.54 -1.11
CA LEU A 278 1.99 2.10 -2.23
C LEU A 278 1.45 3.50 -1.86
N GLY A 279 1.18 4.32 -2.86
CA GLY A 279 0.73 5.70 -2.67
C GLY A 279 0.39 6.35 -4.00
N SER A 280 -0.29 7.49 -3.95
CA SER A 280 -0.72 8.23 -5.14
C SER A 280 0.34 8.25 -6.24
N TRP A 281 -0.05 7.90 -7.47
CA TRP A 281 0.87 8.00 -8.61
C TRP A 281 1.32 9.44 -8.88
N ALA A 282 0.61 10.46 -8.36
CA ALA A 282 1.00 11.85 -8.50
C ALA A 282 2.02 12.30 -7.42
N ARG A 283 2.13 11.54 -6.32
CA ARG A 283 2.95 11.89 -5.17
C ARG A 283 4.44 11.62 -5.46
N PRO A 284 5.31 12.63 -5.36
CA PRO A 284 6.75 12.44 -5.48
C PRO A 284 7.33 11.56 -4.34
N GLY A 285 8.57 11.10 -4.51
CA GLY A 285 9.29 10.35 -3.47
C GLY A 285 8.93 8.86 -3.46
N SER A 286 8.83 8.25 -2.27
CA SER A 286 8.75 6.78 -2.09
C SER A 286 7.53 6.11 -2.74
N ALA A 287 6.47 6.87 -3.03
CA ALA A 287 5.28 6.38 -3.73
C ALA A 287 5.57 6.04 -5.20
N THR A 288 6.49 6.78 -5.83
CA THR A 288 6.74 6.69 -7.28
C THR A 288 8.20 6.46 -7.61
N THR A 289 9.12 6.60 -6.67
CA THR A 289 10.55 6.32 -6.85
C THR A 289 11.13 5.66 -5.61
N ARG A 290 12.07 4.72 -5.77
CA ARG A 290 12.67 3.99 -4.63
C ARG A 290 14.11 3.60 -4.86
N SER A 291 14.84 3.52 -3.75
CA SER A 291 16.20 3.02 -3.67
C SER A 291 16.23 1.58 -3.18
N PHE A 292 17.24 0.82 -3.58
CA PHE A 292 17.57 -0.48 -3.00
C PHE A 292 18.41 -0.27 -1.74
N THR A 293 17.83 -0.52 -0.56
CA THR A 293 18.48 -0.25 0.74
C THR A 293 18.87 -1.53 1.47
N GLN A 294 18.06 -2.58 1.39
CA GLN A 294 18.25 -3.78 2.21
C GLN A 294 17.93 -5.08 1.46
N THR A 295 18.77 -6.10 1.66
CA THR A 295 18.54 -7.46 1.17
C THR A 295 17.55 -8.24 2.06
N PRO A 296 16.77 -9.18 1.50
CA PRO A 296 16.65 -9.48 0.08
C PRO A 296 16.00 -8.30 -0.66
N TYR A 297 16.46 -7.97 -1.87
CA TYR A 297 15.94 -6.81 -2.58
C TYR A 297 14.58 -7.09 -3.23
N ILE A 298 14.41 -8.30 -3.77
CA ILE A 298 13.19 -8.76 -4.43
C ILE A 298 12.31 -9.44 -3.38
N ASN A 299 11.02 -9.06 -3.34
CA ASN A 299 10.08 -9.49 -2.29
C ASN A 299 10.59 -9.16 -0.88
N GLY A 300 11.32 -8.05 -0.77
CA GLY A 300 12.03 -7.59 0.42
C GLY A 300 11.36 -6.48 1.20
N PRO A 301 12.06 -5.94 2.22
CA PRO A 301 11.55 -4.85 3.06
C PRO A 301 11.31 -3.54 2.28
N ASP A 302 12.08 -3.30 1.20
CA ASP A 302 11.94 -2.14 0.32
C ASP A 302 10.65 -2.19 -0.55
N GLY A 303 9.98 -3.34 -0.59
CA GLY A 303 8.68 -3.51 -1.24
C GLY A 303 8.70 -3.71 -2.75
N PHE A 304 9.87 -3.96 -3.35
CA PHE A 304 9.99 -4.30 -4.77
C PHE A 304 9.43 -5.69 -5.06
N SER A 305 8.45 -5.74 -5.97
CA SER A 305 7.79 -6.98 -6.42
C SER A 305 6.84 -6.70 -7.58
N THR A 306 6.63 -7.69 -8.46
CA THR A 306 5.52 -7.71 -9.42
C THR A 306 4.47 -8.80 -9.10
N SER A 307 4.43 -9.24 -7.84
CA SER A 307 3.59 -10.33 -7.30
C SER A 307 3.88 -11.73 -7.85
N GLN A 308 5.04 -11.95 -8.47
CA GLN A 308 5.51 -13.30 -8.78
C GLN A 308 6.25 -13.87 -7.54
N PRO A 309 6.03 -15.15 -7.22
CA PRO A 309 6.59 -15.76 -6.01
C PRO A 309 8.12 -15.86 -6.05
N ASP A 310 8.71 -15.96 -7.23
CA ASP A 310 10.12 -16.29 -7.45
C ASP A 310 10.96 -15.12 -8.00
N GLY A 311 10.37 -13.95 -8.24
CA GLY A 311 11.09 -12.84 -8.85
C GLY A 311 10.25 -11.60 -9.11
N MET A 312 10.79 -10.72 -9.94
CA MET A 312 10.07 -9.56 -10.45
C MET A 312 10.49 -9.19 -11.87
N PHE A 313 9.60 -8.54 -12.60
CA PHE A 313 9.95 -7.88 -13.86
C PHE A 313 10.44 -6.46 -13.61
N VAL A 314 11.46 -6.06 -14.36
CA VAL A 314 12.04 -4.72 -14.35
C VAL A 314 12.15 -4.19 -15.77
N LEU A 315 11.99 -2.89 -15.92
CA LEU A 315 12.26 -2.16 -17.15
C LEU A 315 13.70 -1.64 -17.10
N MET A 316 14.46 -1.95 -18.13
CA MET A 316 15.82 -1.47 -18.35
C MET A 316 15.80 -0.10 -19.04
N ALA A 317 16.90 0.65 -18.94
CA ALA A 317 17.01 1.99 -19.50
C ALA A 317 17.01 2.03 -21.04
N ASP A 318 17.27 0.90 -21.71
CA ASP A 318 17.12 0.70 -23.16
C ASP A 318 15.67 0.38 -23.59
N GLY A 319 14.74 0.31 -22.65
CA GLY A 319 13.33 -0.04 -22.91
C GLY A 319 13.03 -1.54 -22.91
N SER A 320 14.04 -2.41 -22.76
CA SER A 320 13.82 -3.85 -22.64
C SER A 320 13.26 -4.22 -21.26
N VAL A 321 12.48 -5.30 -21.19
CA VAL A 321 11.96 -5.84 -19.93
C VAL A 321 12.71 -7.12 -19.58
N ARG A 322 13.17 -7.23 -18.33
CA ARG A 322 13.89 -8.41 -17.83
C ARG A 322 13.20 -8.98 -16.61
N PHE A 323 13.30 -10.29 -16.44
CA PHE A 323 12.91 -10.97 -15.20
C PHE A 323 14.12 -11.15 -14.31
N LEU A 324 14.03 -10.70 -13.06
CA LEU A 324 15.03 -10.92 -12.02
C LEU A 324 14.49 -11.94 -11.02
N ASN A 325 15.20 -13.05 -10.87
CA ASN A 325 14.86 -14.08 -9.89
C ASN A 325 15.31 -13.64 -8.49
N GLN A 326 14.59 -14.04 -7.44
CA GLN A 326 14.95 -13.78 -6.04
C GLN A 326 16.35 -14.32 -5.66
N ALA A 327 16.83 -15.36 -6.35
CA ALA A 327 18.18 -15.93 -6.20
C ALA A 327 19.28 -15.13 -6.94
N THR A 328 18.93 -14.06 -7.67
CA THR A 328 19.91 -13.18 -8.30
C THR A 328 20.82 -12.60 -7.21
N ASP A 329 22.14 -12.64 -7.44
CA ASP A 329 23.11 -12.12 -6.49
C ASP A 329 22.78 -10.64 -6.15
N PRO A 330 22.67 -10.27 -4.87
CA PRO A 330 22.42 -8.89 -4.46
C PRO A 330 23.40 -7.86 -5.06
N VAL A 331 24.65 -8.25 -5.32
CA VAL A 331 25.65 -7.38 -5.99
C VAL A 331 25.17 -7.03 -7.40
N ILE A 332 24.66 -7.99 -8.15
CA ILE A 332 24.14 -7.75 -9.51
C ILE A 332 22.94 -6.80 -9.46
N VAL A 333 22.01 -7.00 -8.52
CA VAL A 333 20.84 -6.11 -8.37
C VAL A 333 21.29 -4.68 -8.04
N ARG A 334 22.29 -4.51 -7.16
CA ARG A 334 22.85 -3.18 -6.84
C ARG A 334 23.48 -2.50 -8.05
N ARG A 335 24.31 -3.22 -8.82
CA ARG A 335 24.94 -2.68 -10.03
C ARG A 335 23.92 -2.30 -11.08
N MET A 336 22.88 -3.13 -11.24
CA MET A 336 21.76 -2.81 -12.12
C MET A 336 20.99 -1.57 -11.64
N ALA A 337 20.95 -1.27 -10.33
CA ALA A 337 20.24 -0.09 -9.81
C ALA A 337 21.04 1.21 -9.94
N ALA A 338 22.38 1.14 -9.96
CA ALA A 338 23.26 2.27 -10.21
C ALA A 338 23.40 2.53 -11.72
N MET A 339 23.61 3.79 -12.09
CA MET A 339 23.82 4.17 -13.50
C MET A 339 25.24 4.63 -13.81
N ALA A 340 26.05 4.86 -12.77
CA ALA A 340 27.36 5.50 -12.85
C ALA A 340 28.40 4.81 -11.97
N ASP A 341 28.26 3.51 -11.70
CA ASP A 341 29.27 2.79 -10.90
C ASP A 341 30.56 2.49 -11.71
N GLY A 342 30.46 2.53 -13.04
CA GLY A 342 31.55 2.30 -13.99
C GLY A 342 32.01 0.85 -14.03
N ILE A 343 31.23 -0.08 -13.45
CA ILE A 343 31.61 -1.46 -13.21
C ILE A 343 30.70 -2.37 -14.04
N PRO A 344 31.26 -3.09 -15.02
CA PRO A 344 30.51 -4.09 -15.76
C PRO A 344 29.84 -5.12 -14.84
N LEU A 345 28.65 -5.61 -15.22
CA LEU A 345 27.92 -6.60 -14.40
C LEU A 345 28.73 -7.88 -14.18
N ASP A 346 29.62 -8.26 -15.09
CA ASP A 346 30.49 -9.44 -15.01
C ASP A 346 31.78 -9.21 -14.22
N ALA A 347 32.02 -8.00 -13.71
CA ALA A 347 33.20 -7.70 -12.90
C ALA A 347 33.18 -8.48 -11.57
N ASP A 348 34.37 -8.81 -11.08
CA ASP A 348 34.56 -9.51 -9.80
C ASP A 348 33.77 -8.84 -8.66
N PRO A 349 32.89 -9.55 -7.94
CA PRO A 349 32.08 -8.99 -6.85
C PRO A 349 32.93 -8.45 -5.69
N THR A 350 34.19 -8.88 -5.55
CA THR A 350 35.12 -8.34 -4.53
C THR A 350 35.55 -6.90 -4.80
N ARG A 351 35.32 -6.39 -6.01
CA ARG A 351 35.61 -4.99 -6.40
C ARG A 351 34.41 -4.07 -6.23
N ASP A 352 33.35 -4.49 -5.54
CA ASP A 352 32.15 -3.69 -5.36
C ASP A 352 32.44 -2.44 -4.49
N PRO A 353 32.54 -1.22 -5.06
CA PRO A 353 32.80 0.00 -4.30
C PRO A 353 31.65 0.29 -3.32
N LEU A 354 30.48 -0.32 -3.52
CA LEU A 354 29.33 -0.22 -2.64
C LEU A 354 29.51 -1.00 -1.34
N THR A 355 30.46 -1.94 -1.28
CA THR A 355 30.80 -2.68 -0.06
C THR A 355 31.90 -2.03 0.77
N THR A 356 32.59 -1.03 0.22
CA THR A 356 33.51 -0.24 1.04
C THR A 356 32.71 0.67 1.96
N THR A 357 32.83 0.43 3.27
CA THR A 357 32.30 1.24 4.38
C THR A 357 32.33 2.71 3.99
N PRO A 358 31.23 3.47 4.16
CA PRO A 358 31.10 4.83 3.63
C PRO A 358 32.35 5.63 3.93
N GLN A 359 33.14 5.86 2.89
CA GLN A 359 34.29 6.74 2.96
C GLN A 359 33.70 8.09 3.35
N GLN A 360 33.96 8.51 4.59
CA GLN A 360 33.47 9.76 5.16
C GLN A 360 33.56 10.82 4.07
N THR A 361 32.40 11.30 3.61
CA THR A 361 32.33 12.49 2.79
C THR A 361 33.27 13.50 3.44
N PRO A 362 34.30 14.00 2.73
CA PRO A 362 35.24 14.94 3.33
C PRO A 362 34.44 16.00 4.06
N ALA A 363 34.75 16.17 5.35
CA ALA A 363 34.03 17.05 6.24
C ALA A 363 33.76 18.37 5.50
N PRO A 364 32.51 18.87 5.47
CA PRO A 364 32.16 20.07 4.73
C PRO A 364 33.21 21.14 4.93
N GLU A 365 33.78 21.61 3.82
CA GLU A 365 34.75 22.70 3.81
C GLU A 365 34.20 23.84 4.69
N ALA A 366 35.05 24.33 5.61
CA ALA A 366 34.63 25.25 6.66
C ALA A 366 33.77 26.38 6.07
N PRO A 367 32.62 26.70 6.69
CA PRO A 367 31.65 27.62 6.13
C PRO A 367 32.34 28.96 5.81
N LYS A 368 32.21 29.40 4.55
CA LYS A 368 32.55 30.76 4.15
C LYS A 368 31.87 31.75 5.10
N PRO A 369 32.52 32.87 5.45
CA PRO A 369 32.00 33.84 6.40
C PRO A 369 30.56 34.23 6.05
N PRO A 370 29.69 34.37 7.07
CA PRO A 370 28.25 34.54 6.88
C PRO A 370 27.97 35.73 5.99
N VAL A 371 27.25 35.48 4.89
CA VAL A 371 26.60 36.53 4.11
C VAL A 371 25.67 37.28 5.08
N PRO A 372 25.71 38.62 5.13
CA PRO A 372 24.90 39.40 6.06
C PRO A 372 23.44 38.98 5.96
N THR A 373 22.90 38.58 7.12
CA THR A 373 21.54 38.11 7.36
C THR A 373 20.54 39.04 6.69
N GLN A 374 19.96 38.60 5.57
CA GLN A 374 18.77 39.22 5.03
C GLN A 374 17.66 39.08 6.09
N MET A 375 17.00 40.20 6.39
CA MET A 375 15.89 40.24 7.32
C MET A 375 14.85 39.18 6.92
N PRO A 376 14.26 38.45 7.89
CA PRO A 376 13.25 37.43 7.60
C PRO A 376 12.14 38.08 6.79
N ILE A 377 11.98 37.60 5.54
CA ILE A 377 10.83 37.94 4.71
C ILE A 377 9.60 37.43 5.50
N PRO A 378 8.64 38.30 5.86
CA PRO A 378 7.42 37.86 6.52
C PRO A 378 6.72 36.88 5.58
N VAL A 379 6.77 35.59 5.92
CA VAL A 379 6.03 34.55 5.19
C VAL A 379 4.56 34.89 5.38
N PRO A 380 3.79 35.18 4.30
CA PRO A 380 2.36 35.38 4.43
C PRO A 380 1.78 34.09 5.02
N VAL A 381 1.04 34.22 6.12
CA VAL A 381 0.35 33.11 6.77
C VAL A 381 -0.52 32.44 5.71
N ALA A 382 -0.26 31.15 5.45
CA ALA A 382 -1.06 30.39 4.50
C ALA A 382 -2.55 30.51 4.89
N PRO A 383 -3.45 30.76 3.93
CA PRO A 383 -4.87 30.85 4.23
C PRO A 383 -5.32 29.57 4.95
N GLU A 384 -6.13 29.76 6.00
CA GLU A 384 -6.70 28.66 6.79
C GLU A 384 -7.42 27.71 5.83
N ALA A 385 -7.13 26.41 5.92
CA ALA A 385 -7.71 25.42 5.02
C ALA A 385 -9.25 25.55 5.02
N PRO A 386 -9.91 25.46 3.85
CA PRO A 386 -11.34 25.65 3.76
C PRO A 386 -12.06 24.65 4.67
N ARG A 387 -12.91 25.17 5.57
CA ARG A 387 -13.71 24.34 6.47
C ARG A 387 -14.74 23.58 5.63
N ILE A 388 -14.75 22.26 5.74
CA ILE A 388 -15.69 21.39 5.04
C ILE A 388 -17.09 21.60 5.66
N ASP A 389 -18.08 21.98 4.85
CA ASP A 389 -19.48 22.05 5.30
C ASP A 389 -20.07 20.64 5.34
N LEU A 390 -19.91 20.00 6.50
CA LEU A 390 -20.36 18.63 6.71
C LEU A 390 -21.88 18.47 6.63
N ALA A 391 -22.63 19.50 7.02
CA ALA A 391 -24.09 19.46 6.90
C ALA A 391 -24.51 19.42 5.43
N ALA A 392 -23.84 20.21 4.56
CA ALA A 392 -24.09 20.16 3.13
C ALA A 392 -23.75 18.79 2.52
N ARG A 393 -22.62 18.18 2.93
CA ARG A 393 -22.19 16.85 2.45
C ARG A 393 -23.16 15.74 2.84
N LEU A 394 -23.59 15.69 4.10
CA LEU A 394 -24.56 14.69 4.56
C LEU A 394 -25.94 14.88 3.90
N ASN A 395 -26.31 16.10 3.52
CA ASN A 395 -27.56 16.38 2.81
C ASN A 395 -27.47 16.20 1.28
N GLN A 396 -26.33 15.76 0.74
CA GLN A 396 -26.18 15.48 -0.68
C GLN A 396 -27.19 14.40 -1.10
N ARG A 397 -28.00 14.72 -2.12
CA ARG A 397 -29.05 13.82 -2.62
C ARG A 397 -28.48 12.76 -3.55
N LEU A 398 -28.97 11.53 -3.38
CA LEU A 398 -28.68 10.39 -4.22
C LEU A 398 -29.97 9.92 -4.88
N ALA A 399 -29.92 9.63 -6.18
CA ALA A 399 -31.05 9.08 -6.89
C ALA A 399 -31.43 7.71 -6.29
N ALA A 400 -30.43 6.86 -6.05
CA ALA A 400 -30.57 5.58 -5.37
C ALA A 400 -29.25 5.17 -4.70
N PHE A 401 -29.35 4.29 -3.71
CA PHE A 401 -28.23 3.54 -3.14
C PHE A 401 -28.68 2.09 -2.96
N GLU A 402 -28.12 1.18 -3.75
CA GLU A 402 -28.55 -0.22 -3.80
C GLU A 402 -27.36 -1.16 -3.68
N GLN A 403 -27.49 -2.14 -2.79
CA GLN A 403 -26.57 -3.26 -2.71
C GLN A 403 -27.23 -4.51 -3.28
N THR A 404 -26.58 -5.15 -4.24
CA THR A 404 -27.07 -6.41 -4.84
C THR A 404 -26.76 -7.63 -3.99
N GLN A 405 -25.84 -7.51 -3.03
CA GLN A 405 -25.42 -8.58 -2.13
C GLN A 405 -25.09 -8.03 -0.74
N PRO A 406 -25.10 -8.87 0.31
CA PRO A 406 -24.62 -8.46 1.62
C PRO A 406 -23.13 -8.08 1.56
N THR A 407 -22.81 -6.86 2.01
CA THR A 407 -21.44 -6.32 2.01
C THR A 407 -21.00 -6.12 3.47
N PRO A 408 -19.74 -6.43 3.84
CA PRO A 408 -19.21 -6.10 5.16
C PRO A 408 -19.42 -4.61 5.52
N LEU A 409 -19.71 -4.35 6.80
CA LEU A 409 -19.92 -3.00 7.31
C LEU A 409 -18.74 -2.06 7.02
N GLU A 410 -17.50 -2.55 7.16
CA GLU A 410 -16.31 -1.75 6.90
C GLU A 410 -16.20 -1.28 5.45
N ASP A 411 -16.46 -2.16 4.48
CA ASP A 411 -16.40 -1.84 3.05
C ASP A 411 -17.48 -0.81 2.69
N LEU A 412 -18.69 -0.98 3.22
CA LEU A 412 -19.78 -0.01 3.02
C LEU A 412 -19.47 1.38 3.56
N LEU A 413 -18.84 1.44 4.75
CA LEU A 413 -18.45 2.70 5.35
C LEU A 413 -17.25 3.31 4.60
N PHE A 414 -16.39 2.50 4.01
CA PHE A 414 -15.33 2.99 3.13
C PHE A 414 -15.89 3.62 1.85
N ASP A 415 -16.84 2.96 1.18
CA ASP A 415 -17.54 3.52 0.01
C ASP A 415 -18.24 4.84 0.35
N LEU A 416 -18.84 4.91 1.55
CA LEU A 416 -19.50 6.12 2.02
C LEU A 416 -18.52 7.24 2.38
N GLN A 417 -17.35 6.90 2.92
CA GLN A 417 -16.26 7.85 3.17
C GLN A 417 -15.81 8.51 1.86
N GLU A 418 -15.66 7.73 0.79
CA GLU A 418 -15.31 8.26 -0.53
C GLU A 418 -16.40 9.21 -1.07
N LEU A 419 -17.68 8.88 -0.85
CA LEU A 419 -18.79 9.72 -1.29
C LEU A 419 -18.89 11.05 -0.53
N ILE A 420 -18.61 11.05 0.79
CA ILE A 420 -18.68 12.24 1.65
C ILE A 420 -17.40 13.10 1.51
N GLY A 421 -16.26 12.47 1.24
CA GLY A 421 -14.94 13.08 1.31
C GLY A 421 -14.52 13.42 2.75
N LEU A 422 -14.98 12.63 3.74
CA LEU A 422 -14.66 12.83 5.15
C LEU A 422 -14.30 11.50 5.81
N PRO A 423 -13.19 11.42 6.57
CA PRO A 423 -12.79 10.20 7.26
C PRO A 423 -13.87 9.61 8.17
N ILE A 424 -14.05 8.30 8.12
CA ILE A 424 -14.93 7.53 9.01
C ILE A 424 -14.07 6.68 9.96
N ASP A 425 -14.14 6.99 11.26
CA ASP A 425 -13.36 6.33 12.32
C ASP A 425 -14.12 5.10 12.85
N LEU A 426 -13.55 3.91 12.58
CA LEU A 426 -14.07 2.61 13.02
C LEU A 426 -13.33 2.04 14.24
N THR A 427 -12.39 2.78 14.84
CA THR A 427 -11.49 2.26 15.88
C THR A 427 -12.20 1.76 17.14
N SER A 428 -13.43 2.21 17.40
CA SER A 428 -14.25 1.74 18.52
C SER A 428 -15.03 0.44 18.25
N LEU A 429 -15.03 -0.06 17.02
CA LEU A 429 -15.73 -1.31 16.66
C LEU A 429 -14.79 -2.51 16.78
N SER A 430 -15.33 -3.67 17.14
CA SER A 430 -14.58 -4.93 17.09
C SER A 430 -14.40 -5.39 15.64
N ALA A 431 -13.47 -6.32 15.39
CA ALA A 431 -13.28 -6.90 14.05
C ALA A 431 -14.56 -7.62 13.58
N GLU A 432 -15.24 -8.32 14.48
CA GLU A 432 -16.48 -9.05 14.21
C GLU A 432 -17.61 -8.09 13.80
N THR A 433 -17.77 -6.96 14.49
CA THR A 433 -18.77 -5.94 14.11
C THR A 433 -18.45 -5.34 12.74
N ARG A 434 -17.17 -5.07 12.44
CA ARG A 434 -16.75 -4.55 11.13
C ARG A 434 -17.02 -5.51 9.97
N GLN A 435 -16.96 -6.81 10.22
CA GLN A 435 -17.28 -7.86 9.25
C GLN A 435 -18.77 -8.22 9.19
N THR A 436 -19.64 -7.52 9.93
CA THR A 436 -21.07 -7.82 9.92
C THR A 436 -21.66 -7.46 8.55
N PRO A 437 -22.27 -8.42 7.83
CA PRO A 437 -22.83 -8.15 6.52
C PRO A 437 -24.08 -7.27 6.62
N VAL A 438 -24.13 -6.22 5.82
CA VAL A 438 -25.23 -5.25 5.76
C VAL A 438 -25.77 -5.22 4.33
N THR A 439 -27.10 -5.14 4.23
CA THR A 439 -27.81 -4.96 2.94
C THR A 439 -28.83 -3.85 3.10
N ILE A 440 -28.68 -2.80 2.31
CA ILE A 440 -29.61 -1.68 2.23
C ILE A 440 -29.95 -1.37 0.77
N SER A 441 -31.17 -0.90 0.55
CA SER A 441 -31.66 -0.40 -0.73
C SER A 441 -32.54 0.81 -0.45
N LEU A 442 -32.13 1.97 -0.94
CA LEU A 442 -32.75 3.26 -0.72
C LEU A 442 -32.91 3.99 -2.05
N GLN A 443 -34.04 4.69 -2.20
CA GLN A 443 -34.40 5.47 -3.39
C GLN A 443 -34.68 6.91 -2.96
N ALA A 444 -34.30 7.88 -3.78
CA ALA A 444 -34.45 9.32 -3.52
C ALA A 444 -33.97 9.72 -2.10
N THR A 445 -32.74 9.33 -1.77
CA THR A 445 -32.18 9.40 -0.41
C THR A 445 -31.13 10.50 -0.27
N THR A 446 -30.59 10.69 0.92
CA THR A 446 -29.38 11.49 1.16
C THR A 446 -28.23 10.63 1.65
N VAL A 447 -27.00 11.14 1.56
CA VAL A 447 -25.82 10.45 2.10
C VAL A 447 -25.96 10.22 3.62
N GLY A 448 -26.55 11.16 4.35
CA GLY A 448 -26.84 11.01 5.77
C GLY A 448 -27.90 9.96 6.09
N ASP A 449 -28.91 9.81 5.23
CA ASP A 449 -29.91 8.74 5.36
C ASP A 449 -29.30 7.36 5.09
N VAL A 450 -28.38 7.24 4.12
CA VAL A 450 -27.59 6.03 3.87
C VAL A 450 -26.77 5.67 5.12
N LEU A 451 -26.00 6.62 5.68
CA LEU A 451 -25.23 6.42 6.91
C LEU A 451 -26.11 5.91 8.06
N LYS A 452 -27.29 6.52 8.22
CA LYS A 452 -28.24 6.20 9.28
C LYS A 452 -28.80 4.78 9.15
N GLU A 453 -29.16 4.36 7.93
CA GLU A 453 -29.68 3.00 7.71
C GLU A 453 -28.56 1.94 7.81
N ILE A 454 -27.32 2.25 7.39
CA ILE A 454 -26.15 1.38 7.64
C ILE A 454 -25.95 1.18 9.14
N ALA A 455 -25.89 2.28 9.92
CA ALA A 455 -25.67 2.22 11.35
C ALA A 455 -26.76 1.42 12.08
N LYS A 456 -28.01 1.62 11.68
CA LYS A 456 -29.17 0.89 12.20
C LYS A 456 -29.11 -0.60 11.86
N ALA A 457 -28.81 -0.96 10.61
CA ALA A 457 -28.70 -2.35 10.18
C ALA A 457 -27.58 -3.10 10.93
N ALA A 458 -26.46 -2.42 11.18
CA ALA A 458 -25.33 -2.97 11.92
C ALA A 458 -25.45 -2.86 13.45
N GLN A 459 -26.53 -2.28 13.99
CA GLN A 459 -26.71 -2.03 15.43
C GLN A 459 -25.56 -1.24 16.07
N VAL A 460 -25.07 -0.21 15.36
CA VAL A 460 -24.05 0.72 15.83
C VAL A 460 -24.61 2.15 15.93
N GLY A 461 -23.99 2.97 16.77
CA GLY A 461 -24.22 4.41 16.81
C GLY A 461 -23.16 5.16 15.99
N TYR A 462 -23.42 6.43 15.67
CA TYR A 462 -22.42 7.31 15.09
C TYR A 462 -22.47 8.71 15.70
N ALA A 463 -21.33 9.39 15.67
CA ALA A 463 -21.17 10.78 16.10
C ALA A 463 -20.47 11.57 15.00
N VAL A 464 -21.03 12.74 14.65
CA VAL A 464 -20.51 13.63 13.62
C VAL A 464 -19.59 14.66 14.28
N HIS A 465 -18.33 14.73 13.86
CA HIS A 465 -17.34 15.72 14.28
C HIS A 465 -16.96 16.64 13.11
N PRO A 466 -16.36 17.83 13.35
CA PRO A 466 -16.00 18.76 12.27
C PRO A 466 -15.05 18.19 11.21
N ASP A 467 -14.22 17.21 11.59
CA ASP A 467 -13.16 16.64 10.75
C ASP A 467 -13.32 15.14 10.45
N ARG A 468 -14.33 14.47 11.04
CA ARG A 468 -14.56 13.02 10.89
C ARG A 468 -15.96 12.58 11.32
N ILE A 469 -16.39 11.40 10.91
CA ILE A 469 -17.54 10.70 11.49
C ILE A 469 -17.03 9.51 12.30
N LYS A 470 -17.45 9.38 13.56
CA LYS A 470 -17.02 8.27 14.43
C LYS A 470 -18.14 7.24 14.57
N ILE A 471 -17.83 5.98 14.30
CA ILE A 471 -18.76 4.85 14.48
C ILE A 471 -18.43 4.12 15.77
N GLN A 472 -19.44 3.90 16.62
CA GLN A 472 -19.26 3.38 17.96
C GLN A 472 -20.34 2.34 18.30
N PRO A 473 -20.06 1.37 19.19
CA PRO A 473 -21.07 0.43 19.66
C PRO A 473 -22.27 1.17 20.27
N LEU A 474 -23.49 0.67 20.05
CA LEU A 474 -24.65 1.19 20.77
C LEU A 474 -24.44 1.00 22.29
N PRO A 475 -24.77 2.00 23.13
CA PRO A 475 -24.71 1.82 24.57
C PRO A 475 -25.63 0.65 24.95
N ALA A 476 -25.12 -0.29 25.75
CA ALA A 476 -25.92 -1.38 26.25
C ALA A 476 -27.14 -0.79 26.97
N THR A 477 -28.34 -0.96 26.41
CA THR A 477 -29.58 -0.57 27.07
C THR A 477 -29.67 -1.40 28.34
N GLY A 478 -29.42 -0.77 29.49
CA GLY A 478 -29.52 -1.43 30.80
C GLY A 478 -30.89 -2.08 30.92
N LYS A 479 -30.90 -3.41 30.94
CA LYS A 479 -32.08 -4.21 31.27
C LYS A 479 -32.20 -4.39 32.76
#